data_AF-A0AB35QZF7-F1
#
_entry.id   AF-A0AB35QZF7-F1
#
_cell.length_a   1.000
_cell.length_b   1.000
_cell.length_c   1.000
_cell.angle_alpha   90.00
_cell.angle_beta   90.00
_cell.angle_gamma   90.00
#
_symmetry.space_group_name_H-M   'P 1'
#
loop_
_entity.id
_entity.type
_entity.pdbx_description
1 polymer ?
#
loop_
_entity_poly.entity_id
_entity_poly.type
_entity_poly.pdbx_seq_one_letter_code
_entity_poly.pdbx_strand_id
1 'polypeptide(L)'
;MNSKTINQETIENILNADDIDIHTAKVLEQAKAHVDFIHGLNLETYNINGSSSMRQIVDYRIDTLEKSGRTFYGAKECTLKLGRLAPDHPVSWIAKKMENNILVLIIDRKSNGVIHAMSTTAKTT
;
A
#
# COMPACT_ATOMS: atom_id res chain seq x y z
N MET A 1 8.70 -22.36 -2.27
CA MET A 1 8.38 -21.48 -1.12
C MET A 1 7.80 -20.20 -1.69
N ASN A 2 6.50 -19.95 -1.54
CA ASN A 2 5.91 -18.65 -1.89
C ASN A 2 6.56 -17.60 -1.01
N SER A 3 7.41 -16.76 -1.58
CA SER A 3 8.16 -15.78 -0.80
C SER A 3 7.18 -14.86 -0.08
N LYS A 4 7.29 -14.78 1.25
CA LYS A 4 6.55 -13.83 2.09
C LYS A 4 7.21 -12.44 2.02
N THR A 5 7.74 -12.06 0.86
CA THR A 5 8.46 -10.80 0.70
C THR A 5 7.84 -9.94 -0.39
N ILE A 6 7.84 -8.63 -0.17
CA ILE A 6 7.51 -7.64 -1.18
C ILE A 6 8.82 -7.07 -1.73
N ASN A 7 9.08 -7.26 -3.01
CA ASN A 7 10.34 -6.95 -3.67
C ASN A 7 10.11 -6.10 -4.93
N GLN A 8 11.17 -5.83 -5.70
CA GLN A 8 11.09 -5.11 -6.97
C GLN A 8 10.11 -5.73 -7.98
N GLU A 9 10.11 -7.06 -8.15
CA GLU A 9 9.17 -7.74 -9.06
C GLU A 9 7.72 -7.47 -8.66
N THR A 10 7.44 -7.42 -7.36
CA THR A 10 6.12 -7.05 -6.85
C THR A 10 5.76 -5.62 -7.24
N ILE A 11 6.71 -4.68 -7.16
CA ILE A 11 6.50 -3.28 -7.58
C ILE A 11 6.20 -3.20 -9.09
N GLU A 12 6.94 -3.94 -9.91
CA GLU A 12 6.72 -3.99 -11.36
C GLU A 12 5.34 -4.56 -11.70
N ASN A 13 4.91 -5.62 -11.01
CA ASN A 13 3.58 -6.19 -11.19
C ASN A 13 2.46 -5.19 -10.83
N ILE A 14 2.65 -4.36 -9.81
CA ILE A 14 1.70 -3.30 -9.47
C ILE A 14 1.67 -2.22 -10.56
N LEU A 15 2.83 -1.79 -11.05
CA LEU A 15 2.93 -0.76 -12.10
C LEU A 15 2.28 -1.19 -13.42
N ASN A 16 2.25 -2.50 -13.70
CA ASN A 16 1.60 -3.08 -14.86
C ASN A 16 0.07 -3.25 -14.69
N ALA A 17 -0.49 -2.90 -13.53
CA ALA A 17 -1.94 -2.96 -13.31
C ALA A 17 -2.64 -1.68 -13.77
N ASP A 18 -3.78 -1.82 -14.45
CA ASP A 18 -4.53 -0.71 -15.06
C ASP A 18 -5.19 0.26 -14.05
N ASP A 19 -5.19 -0.06 -12.75
CA ASP A 19 -5.99 0.63 -11.74
C ASP A 19 -5.18 1.41 -10.70
N ILE A 20 -3.91 1.72 -11.00
CA ILE A 20 -3.04 2.51 -10.13
C ILE A 20 -3.14 4.00 -10.44
N ASP A 21 -3.34 4.79 -9.38
CA ASP A 21 -3.31 6.24 -9.46
C ASP A 21 -1.96 6.77 -9.98
N ILE A 22 -2.00 7.78 -10.85
CA ILE A 22 -0.81 8.32 -11.53
C ILE A 22 0.26 8.89 -10.59
N HIS A 23 -0.12 9.48 -9.44
CA HIS A 23 0.84 9.94 -8.44
C HIS A 23 1.44 8.75 -7.70
N THR A 24 0.63 7.74 -7.38
CA THR A 24 1.11 6.50 -6.78
C THR A 24 2.06 5.74 -7.70
N ALA A 25 1.78 5.68 -9.01
CA ALA A 25 2.66 5.07 -10.00
C ALA A 25 4.05 5.72 -10.00
N LYS A 26 4.13 7.05 -9.96
CA LYS A 26 5.42 7.77 -9.85
C LYS A 26 6.20 7.40 -8.58
N VAL A 27 5.51 7.24 -7.46
CA VAL A 27 6.14 6.84 -6.19
C VAL A 27 6.60 5.37 -6.23
N LEU A 28 5.86 4.49 -6.92
CA LEU A 28 6.26 3.10 -7.15
C LEU A 28 7.50 3.01 -8.04
N GLU A 29 7.63 3.84 -9.06
CA GLU A 29 8.87 3.91 -9.88
C GLU A 29 10.09 4.26 -9.02
N GLN A 30 9.96 5.18 -8.07
CA GLN A 30 11.01 5.48 -7.09
C GLN A 30 11.32 4.28 -6.19
N ALA A 31 10.29 3.53 -5.78
CA ALA A 31 10.44 2.37 -4.92
C ALA A 31 11.27 1.24 -5.57
N LYS A 32 11.32 1.15 -6.91
CA LYS A 32 12.16 0.18 -7.62
C LYS A 32 13.63 0.30 -7.24
N ALA A 33 14.14 1.51 -7.05
CA ALA A 33 15.54 1.75 -6.70
C ALA A 33 15.79 1.76 -5.18
N HIS A 34 14.75 1.60 -4.35
CA HIS A 34 14.87 1.73 -2.91
C HIS A 34 15.39 0.43 -2.27
N VAL A 35 16.39 0.57 -1.39
CA VAL A 35 17.14 -0.56 -0.77
C VAL A 35 16.23 -1.61 -0.10
N ASP A 36 15.16 -1.16 0.53
CA ASP A 36 14.18 -2.05 1.16
C ASP A 36 13.48 -3.00 0.18
N PHE A 37 13.17 -2.54 -1.03
CA PHE A 37 12.50 -3.36 -2.05
C PHE A 37 13.50 -4.19 -2.87
N ILE A 38 14.76 -3.73 -2.96
CA ILE A 38 15.88 -4.52 -3.49
C ILE A 38 16.12 -5.77 -2.63
N HIS A 39 16.20 -5.60 -1.31
CA HIS A 39 16.41 -6.71 -0.38
C HIS A 39 15.15 -7.50 -0.05
N GLY A 40 13.98 -6.95 -0.39
CA GLY A 40 12.68 -7.54 -0.10
C GLY A 40 12.23 -7.26 1.34
N LEU A 41 10.97 -6.82 1.46
CA LEU A 41 10.33 -6.56 2.75
C LEU A 41 9.69 -7.84 3.29
N ASN A 42 10.20 -8.36 4.41
CA ASN A 42 9.62 -9.53 5.08
C ASN A 42 8.25 -9.21 5.69
N LEU A 43 7.20 -9.86 5.20
CA LEU A 43 5.82 -9.69 5.66
C LEU A 43 5.57 -10.18 7.10
N GLU A 44 6.45 -11.01 7.66
CA GLU A 44 6.29 -11.54 9.03
C GLU A 44 6.42 -10.46 10.11
N THR A 45 7.05 -9.32 9.80
CA THR A 45 7.21 -8.21 10.75
C THR A 45 5.99 -7.28 10.80
N TYR A 46 4.99 -7.51 9.94
CA TYR A 46 3.81 -6.65 9.83
C TYR A 46 2.58 -7.30 10.44
N ASN A 47 1.83 -6.50 11.20
CA ASN A 47 0.58 -6.92 11.82
C ASN A 47 -0.45 -7.36 10.77
N ILE A 48 -1.25 -8.35 11.14
CA ILE A 48 -2.38 -8.84 10.36
C ILE A 48 -3.66 -8.27 10.96
N ASN A 49 -4.48 -7.67 10.12
CA ASN A 49 -5.79 -7.14 10.44
C ASN A 49 -6.86 -7.83 9.58
N GLY A 50 -8.13 -7.75 9.99
CA GLY A 50 -9.24 -8.07 9.10
C GLY A 50 -9.44 -6.96 8.06
N SER A 51 -9.92 -7.33 6.87
CA SER A 51 -10.18 -6.39 5.78
C SER A 51 -11.12 -5.25 6.17
N SER A 52 -12.15 -5.54 6.97
CA SER A 52 -13.09 -4.53 7.49
C SER A 52 -12.40 -3.48 8.37
N SER A 53 -11.54 -3.92 9.30
CA SER A 53 -10.73 -3.03 10.14
C SER A 53 -9.72 -2.23 9.33
N MET A 54 -9.08 -2.86 8.33
CA MET A 54 -8.16 -2.15 7.44
C MET A 54 -8.88 -1.07 6.63
N ARG A 55 -10.08 -1.36 6.13
CA ARG A 55 -10.90 -0.36 5.42
C ARG A 55 -11.19 0.84 6.32
N GLN A 56 -11.62 0.62 7.57
CA GLN A 56 -11.86 1.70 8.52
C GLN A 56 -10.61 2.55 8.78
N ILE A 57 -9.42 1.90 8.86
CA ILE A 57 -8.14 2.61 8.99
C ILE A 57 -7.87 3.48 7.76
N VAL A 58 -8.08 2.96 6.56
CA VAL A 58 -7.87 3.71 5.31
C VAL A 58 -8.86 4.87 5.21
N ASP A 59 -10.15 4.64 5.46
CA ASP A 59 -11.19 5.68 5.47
C ASP A 59 -10.84 6.81 6.45
N TYR A 60 -10.44 6.47 7.68
CA TYR A 60 -9.98 7.45 8.67
C TYR A 60 -8.76 8.26 8.19
N ARG A 61 -7.82 7.61 7.47
CA ARG A 61 -6.62 8.28 6.94
C ARG A 61 -6.94 9.21 5.78
N ILE A 62 -7.90 8.87 4.92
CA ILE A 62 -8.42 9.77 3.89
C ILE A 62 -8.92 11.05 4.55
N ASP A 63 -9.87 10.93 5.48
CA ASP A 63 -10.46 12.09 6.17
C ASP A 63 -9.41 12.94 6.89
N THR A 64 -8.46 12.30 7.55
CA THR A 64 -7.40 12.99 8.31
C THR A 64 -6.45 13.76 7.39
N LEU A 65 -6.07 13.16 6.26
CA LEU A 65 -5.18 13.80 5.30
C LEU A 65 -5.88 14.96 4.59
N GLU A 66 -7.14 14.78 4.18
CA GLU A 66 -7.94 15.83 3.54
C GLU A 66 -8.08 17.06 4.44
N LYS A 67 -8.36 16.86 5.74
CA LYS A 67 -8.39 17.94 6.75
C LYS A 67 -7.07 18.70 6.89
N SER A 68 -5.95 18.06 6.53
CA SER A 68 -4.61 18.67 6.54
C SER A 68 -4.19 19.26 5.20
N GLY A 69 -5.10 19.33 4.21
CA GLY A 69 -4.80 19.82 2.86
C GLY A 69 -3.94 18.85 2.04
N ARG A 70 -3.94 17.57 2.39
CA ARG A 70 -3.17 16.53 1.70
C ARG A 70 -4.09 15.46 1.11
N THR A 71 -3.67 14.92 -0.02
CA THR A 71 -4.39 13.82 -0.68
C THR A 71 -3.76 12.48 -0.32
N PHE A 72 -4.60 11.46 -0.14
CA PHE A 72 -4.18 10.05 -0.10
C PHE A 72 -4.51 9.39 -1.44
N TYR A 73 -3.57 9.45 -2.37
CA TYR A 73 -3.73 9.00 -3.74
C TYR A 73 -3.98 7.49 -3.80
N GLY A 74 -4.97 7.04 -4.60
CA GLY A 74 -5.39 5.63 -4.73
C GLY A 74 -6.22 5.08 -3.56
N ALA A 75 -6.49 5.88 -2.52
CA ALA A 75 -7.13 5.35 -1.31
C ALA A 75 -8.62 5.00 -1.49
N LYS A 76 -9.33 5.69 -2.39
CA LYS A 76 -10.73 5.38 -2.69
C LYS A 76 -10.86 4.02 -3.38
N GLU A 77 -10.00 3.73 -4.36
CA GLU A 77 -9.92 2.45 -5.04
C GLU A 77 -9.53 1.33 -4.06
N CYS A 78 -8.62 1.62 -3.13
CA CYS A 78 -8.26 0.70 -2.05
C CYS A 78 -9.46 0.29 -1.20
N THR A 79 -10.25 1.25 -0.73
CA THR A 79 -11.41 0.98 0.15
C THR A 79 -12.49 0.19 -0.57
N LEU A 80 -12.70 0.42 -1.87
CA LEU A 80 -13.58 -0.38 -2.72
C LEU A 80 -13.10 -1.82 -2.84
N LYS A 81 -11.80 -2.05 -3.07
CA LYS A 81 -11.21 -3.40 -3.13
C LYS A 81 -11.32 -4.13 -1.79
N LEU A 82 -11.02 -3.46 -0.68
CA LEU A 82 -11.20 -4.02 0.67
C LEU A 82 -12.68 -4.36 0.95
N GLY A 83 -13.61 -3.52 0.51
CA GLY A 83 -15.05 -3.75 0.65
C GLY A 83 -15.59 -4.98 -0.10
N ARG A 84 -14.84 -5.53 -1.06
CA ARG A 84 -15.20 -6.77 -1.78
C ARG A 84 -14.70 -8.04 -1.08
N LEU A 85 -13.82 -7.91 -0.09
CA LEU A 85 -13.29 -9.05 0.66
C LEU A 85 -14.20 -9.40 1.84
N ALA A 86 -14.08 -10.63 2.35
CA ALA A 86 -14.73 -11.00 3.60
C ALA A 86 -14.23 -10.10 4.76
N PRO A 87 -15.08 -9.73 5.73
CA PRO A 87 -14.72 -8.78 6.79
C PRO A 87 -13.46 -9.14 7.60
N ASP A 88 -13.22 -10.44 7.79
CA ASP A 88 -12.10 -11.04 8.52
C ASP A 88 -10.96 -11.50 7.60
N HIS A 89 -11.06 -11.25 6.28
CA HIS A 89 -10.02 -11.61 5.33
C HIS A 89 -8.68 -10.99 5.76
N PRO A 90 -7.61 -11.79 5.91
CA PRO A 90 -6.40 -11.33 6.56
C PRO A 90 -5.61 -10.43 5.62
N VAL A 91 -5.36 -9.21 6.07
CA VAL A 91 -4.62 -8.19 5.34
C VAL A 91 -3.54 -7.57 6.21
N SER A 92 -2.48 -7.08 5.58
CA SER A 92 -1.48 -6.23 6.22
C SER A 92 -1.31 -4.96 5.44
N TRP A 93 -0.66 -3.99 6.06
CA TRP A 93 -0.25 -2.76 5.39
C TRP A 93 1.22 -2.48 5.65
N ILE A 94 1.89 -1.95 4.64
CA ILE A 94 3.28 -1.51 4.69
C ILE A 94 3.27 -0.02 4.39
N ALA A 95 3.99 0.77 5.18
CA ALA A 95 4.23 2.18 4.89
C ALA A 95 5.73 2.45 4.81
N LYS A 96 6.20 3.02 3.71
CA LYS A 96 7.61 3.33 3.47
C LYS A 96 7.78 4.74 2.93
N LYS A 97 8.75 5.48 3.47
CA LYS A 97 9.08 6.83 3.01
C LYS A 97 9.89 6.75 1.72
N MET A 98 9.38 7.33 0.64
CA MET A 98 10.04 7.43 -0.66
C MET A 98 10.35 8.91 -0.91
N GLU A 99 11.59 9.36 -0.69
CA GLU A 99 11.96 10.78 -0.79
C GLU A 99 10.98 11.71 -0.03
N ASN A 100 10.18 12.49 -0.77
CA ASN A 100 9.17 13.44 -0.30
C ASN A 100 7.77 12.83 -0.21
N ASN A 101 7.63 11.51 -0.31
CA ASN A 101 6.38 10.77 -0.31
C ASN A 101 6.39 9.64 0.72
N ILE A 102 5.22 9.12 1.02
CA ILE A 102 5.00 7.88 1.74
C ILE A 102 4.24 6.96 0.79
N LEU A 103 4.84 5.83 0.45
CA LEU A 103 4.20 4.72 -0.24
C LEU A 103 3.53 3.82 0.79
N VAL A 104 2.27 3.47 0.54
CA VAL A 104 1.51 2.52 1.35
C VAL A 104 1.07 1.35 0.46
N LEU A 105 1.33 0.12 0.89
CA LEU A 105 0.89 -1.10 0.20
C LEU A 105 -0.07 -1.86 1.11
N ILE A 106 -1.20 -2.30 0.57
CA ILE A 106 -2.12 -3.21 1.24
C ILE A 106 -1.89 -4.61 0.69
N ILE A 107 -1.60 -5.55 1.59
CA ILE A 107 -1.15 -6.90 1.28
C ILE A 107 -2.26 -7.88 1.63
N ASP A 108 -2.60 -8.76 0.69
CA ASP A 108 -3.41 -9.95 0.95
C ASP A 108 -2.53 -11.02 1.59
N ARG A 109 -2.84 -11.41 2.84
CA ARG A 109 -2.04 -12.41 3.57
C ARG A 109 -2.38 -13.85 3.21
N LYS A 110 -3.44 -14.11 2.42
CA LYS A 110 -3.70 -15.45 1.85
C LYS A 110 -2.82 -15.73 0.64
N SER A 111 -2.70 -14.78 -0.27
CA SER A 111 -1.87 -14.90 -1.49
C SER A 111 -0.43 -14.39 -1.32
N ASN A 112 -0.17 -13.60 -0.26
CA ASN A 112 1.02 -12.76 -0.10
C ASN A 112 1.20 -11.74 -1.25
N GLY A 113 0.13 -11.43 -1.99
CA GLY A 113 0.11 -10.44 -3.06
C GLY A 113 -0.33 -9.05 -2.57
N VAL A 114 -0.20 -8.06 -3.45
CA VAL A 114 -0.63 -6.69 -3.18
C VAL A 114 -2.07 -6.50 -3.67
N ILE A 115 -2.96 -6.11 -2.76
CA ILE A 115 -4.34 -5.72 -3.10
C ILE A 115 -4.35 -4.36 -3.78
N HIS A 116 -3.62 -3.40 -3.21
CA HIS A 116 -3.50 -2.07 -3.77
C HIS A 116 -2.29 -1.30 -3.22
N ALA A 117 -1.85 -0.30 -3.99
CA ALA A 117 -0.85 0.67 -3.59
C ALA A 117 -1.48 2.05 -3.50
N MET A 118 -1.02 2.87 -2.56
CA MET A 118 -1.47 4.23 -2.33
C MET A 118 -0.27 5.11 -2.00
N SER A 119 -0.39 6.42 -2.16
CA SER A 119 0.68 7.33 -1.75
C SER A 119 0.17 8.66 -1.21
N THR A 120 1.02 9.33 -0.44
CA THR A 120 0.77 10.70 0.00
C THR A 120 2.09 11.44 0.17
N THR A 121 2.11 12.76 0.00
CA THR A 121 3.31 13.58 0.20
C THR A 121 3.75 13.52 1.66
N ALA A 122 5.01 13.20 1.96
CA ALA A 122 5.51 13.25 3.32
C ALA A 122 5.41 14.67 3.89
N LYS A 123 5.12 14.80 5.18
CA LYS A 123 5.20 16.12 5.84
C LYS A 123 6.68 16.50 5.90
N THR A 124 7.06 17.63 5.31
CA THR A 124 8.36 18.23 5.58
C THR A 124 8.34 18.73 7.02
N THR A 125 9.05 18.02 7.89
CA THR A 125 9.44 18.52 9.22
C THR A 125 10.46 19.62 9.08
#